data_AF-A0AAW2Y9R0-F1
#
_entry.id   AF-A0AAW2Y9R0-F1
#
_cell.length_a   1.000
_cell.length_b   1.000
_cell.length_c   1.000
_cell.angle_alpha   90.00
_cell.angle_beta   90.00
_cell.angle_gamma   90.00
#
_symmetry.space_group_name_H-M   'P 1'
#
loop_
_entity.id
_entity.type
_entity.pdbx_description
1 polymer ?
#
loop_
_entity_poly.entity_id
_entity_poly.type
_entity_poly.pdbx_seq_one_letter_code
_entity_poly.pdbx_strand_id
1 'polypeptide(L)'
;MGAPAEEQAGIPFTEGVMADELPVNYQTPAITEYDGTTDPQEHLSRFENAALLHRYTDGIKCRVFVTTFAQVVQQWFNQLPPAVIGSFQEFCSLFLHQFASSRKHRKTELSLFSIHQKEGESLKDYLQRFNTAALEVPSATQEVKASAFT
;
A
#
# COMPACT_ATOMS: atom_id res chain seq x y z
N MET A 1 45.15 -13.12 -7.73
CA MET A 1 43.86 -12.51 -8.12
C MET A 1 42.78 -13.30 -7.41
N GLY A 2 42.28 -12.80 -6.28
CA GLY A 2 41.14 -13.41 -5.61
C GLY A 2 39.86 -12.99 -6.33
N ALA A 3 38.96 -13.94 -6.55
CA ALA A 3 37.60 -13.65 -7.00
C ALA A 3 36.96 -12.60 -6.06
N PRO A 4 36.09 -11.71 -6.57
CA PRO A 4 35.44 -10.73 -5.71
C PRO A 4 34.61 -11.51 -4.69
N ALA A 5 34.74 -11.12 -3.42
CA ALA A 5 33.76 -11.53 -2.42
C ALA A 5 32.40 -11.10 -2.97
N GLU A 6 31.53 -12.06 -3.25
CA GLU A 6 30.12 -11.79 -3.40
C GLU A 6 29.70 -11.10 -2.11
N GLU A 7 29.50 -9.78 -2.19
CA GLU A 7 28.99 -8.96 -1.12
C GLU A 7 27.63 -9.53 -0.77
N GLN A 8 27.62 -10.43 0.21
CA GLN A 8 26.41 -10.94 0.81
C GLN A 8 25.80 -9.74 1.54
N ALA A 9 25.03 -8.95 0.79
CA ALA A 9 24.21 -7.88 1.33
C ALA A 9 23.34 -8.53 2.41
N GLY A 10 23.67 -8.26 3.67
CA GLY A 10 22.96 -8.84 4.80
C GLY A 10 21.47 -8.54 4.68
N ILE A 11 20.64 -9.49 5.09
CA ILE A 11 19.18 -9.36 5.01
C ILE A 11 18.77 -8.10 5.80
N PRO A 12 17.88 -7.25 5.28
CA PRO A 12 17.46 -6.03 5.97
C PRO A 12 16.76 -6.25 7.33
N PHE A 13 16.38 -7.50 7.63
CA PHE A 13 15.71 -7.89 8.87
C PHE A 13 16.70 -8.19 10.00
N THR A 14 16.32 -7.83 11.23
CA THR A 14 17.05 -8.26 12.43
C THR A 14 16.85 -9.75 12.71
N GLU A 15 17.71 -10.33 13.54
CA GLU A 15 17.56 -11.72 14.00
C GLU A 15 16.20 -11.96 14.68
N GLY A 16 15.66 -10.97 15.41
CA GLY A 16 14.36 -11.07 16.06
C GLY A 16 13.21 -11.28 15.07
N VAL A 17 13.23 -10.57 13.93
CA VAL A 17 12.25 -10.78 12.85
C VAL A 17 12.40 -12.15 12.21
N MET A 18 13.63 -12.64 12.09
CA MET A 18 13.93 -13.95 11.49
C MET A 18 13.62 -15.13 12.43
N ALA A 19 13.61 -14.90 13.75
CA ALA A 19 13.36 -15.93 14.76
C ALA A 19 11.90 -16.38 14.83
N ASP A 20 10.95 -15.57 14.34
CA ASP A 20 9.54 -15.94 14.29
C ASP A 20 9.31 -17.11 13.33
N GLU A 21 8.73 -18.20 13.83
CA GLU A 21 8.43 -19.39 13.03
C GLU A 21 7.12 -19.20 12.24
N LEU A 22 7.15 -19.56 10.95
CA LEU A 22 5.93 -19.60 10.15
C LEU A 22 5.04 -20.75 10.63
N PRO A 23 3.70 -20.59 10.60
CA PRO A 23 2.78 -21.68 10.91
C PRO A 23 3.01 -22.88 10.00
N VAL A 24 2.84 -24.10 10.52
CA VAL A 24 3.06 -25.37 9.80
C VAL A 24 2.26 -25.46 8.49
N ASN A 25 1.08 -24.83 8.43
CA ASN A 25 0.21 -24.77 7.25
C ASN A 25 0.19 -23.37 6.62
N TYR A 26 1.34 -22.69 6.59
CA TYR A 26 1.45 -21.36 6.02
C TYR A 26 0.96 -21.33 4.56
N GLN A 27 0.09 -20.36 4.28
CA GLN A 27 -0.35 -20.02 2.94
C GLN A 27 -0.05 -18.55 2.71
N THR A 28 0.56 -18.26 1.57
CA THR A 28 0.80 -16.88 1.17
C THR A 28 -0.55 -16.17 1.00
N PRO A 29 -0.75 -15.00 1.61
CA PRO A 29 -2.00 -14.27 1.45
C PRO A 29 -2.16 -13.85 -0.01
N ALA A 30 -3.38 -14.00 -0.55
CA ALA A 30 -3.71 -13.64 -1.93
C ALA A 30 -3.88 -12.11 -2.06
N ILE A 31 -2.76 -11.39 -1.96
CA ILE A 31 -2.70 -9.94 -2.12
C ILE A 31 -2.04 -9.64 -3.46
N THR A 32 -2.62 -8.73 -4.23
CA THR A 32 -2.02 -8.22 -5.46
C THR A 32 -0.66 -7.60 -5.17
N GLU A 33 0.34 -7.89 -6.00
CA GLU A 33 1.67 -7.33 -5.84
C GLU A 33 1.65 -5.79 -5.95
N TYR A 34 2.48 -5.15 -5.13
CA TYR A 34 2.72 -3.71 -5.17
C TYR A 34 3.88 -3.40 -6.11
N ASP A 35 3.58 -2.65 -7.16
CA ASP A 35 4.51 -2.26 -8.22
C ASP A 35 5.17 -0.89 -7.98
N GLY A 36 4.81 -0.20 -6.90
CA GLY A 36 5.28 1.15 -6.61
C GLY A 36 4.46 2.26 -7.25
N THR A 37 3.39 1.97 -7.99
CA THR A 37 2.59 2.99 -8.71
C THR A 37 1.26 3.29 -8.04
N THR A 38 0.72 2.34 -7.28
CA THR A 38 -0.53 2.49 -6.55
C THR A 38 -0.31 3.13 -5.17
N ASP A 39 -1.41 3.46 -4.48
CA ASP A 39 -1.33 4.09 -3.15
C ASP A 39 -0.71 3.11 -2.13
N PRO A 40 0.45 3.43 -1.54
CA PRO A 40 1.12 2.54 -0.59
C PRO A 40 0.30 2.35 0.71
N GLN A 41 -0.52 3.32 1.11
CA GLN A 41 -1.38 3.21 2.28
C GLN A 41 -2.51 2.20 2.04
N GLU A 42 -3.07 2.20 0.83
CA GLU A 42 -4.11 1.25 0.41
C GLU A 42 -3.55 -0.18 0.38
N HIS A 43 -2.34 -0.36 -0.16
CA HIS A 43 -1.64 -1.65 -0.15
C HIS A 43 -1.38 -2.15 1.28
N LEU A 44 -0.86 -1.26 2.13
CA LEU A 44 -0.58 -1.59 3.54
C LEU A 44 -1.86 -2.01 4.28
N SER A 45 -2.96 -1.28 4.10
CA SER A 45 -4.23 -1.63 4.75
C SER A 45 -4.78 -2.99 4.32
N ARG A 46 -4.67 -3.33 3.02
CA ARG A 46 -5.05 -4.66 2.52
C ARG A 46 -4.20 -5.76 3.15
N PHE A 47 -2.89 -5.52 3.26
CA PHE A 47 -1.98 -6.45 3.91
C PHE A 47 -2.30 -6.62 5.40
N GLU A 48 -2.53 -5.53 6.15
CA GLU A 48 -2.86 -5.60 7.57
C GLU A 48 -4.15 -6.40 7.83
N ASN A 49 -5.16 -6.24 6.98
CA ASN A 49 -6.39 -7.02 7.05
C ASN A 49 -6.13 -8.52 6.83
N ALA A 50 -5.31 -8.88 5.84
CA ALA A 50 -4.93 -10.27 5.61
C ALA A 50 -4.11 -10.83 6.79
N ALA A 51 -3.12 -10.06 7.27
CA ALA A 51 -2.28 -10.44 8.40
C ALA A 51 -3.10 -10.66 9.68
N LEU A 52 -4.16 -9.88 9.89
CA LEU A 52 -5.10 -10.06 10.99
C LEU A 52 -5.84 -11.40 10.89
N LEU A 53 -6.34 -11.75 9.70
CA LEU A 53 -7.05 -13.02 9.48
C LEU A 53 -6.14 -14.24 9.70
N HIS A 54 -4.87 -14.14 9.29
CA HIS A 54 -3.88 -15.20 9.48
C HIS A 54 -3.18 -15.15 10.84
N ARG A 55 -3.48 -14.15 11.69
CA ARG A 55 -2.91 -13.95 13.03
C ARG A 55 -1.38 -13.90 13.02
N TYR A 56 -0.80 -13.20 12.04
CA TYR A 56 0.65 -13.05 11.93
C TYR A 56 1.23 -12.28 13.12
N THR A 57 2.32 -12.81 13.67
CA THR A 57 3.22 -12.09 14.58
C THR A 57 3.97 -11.00 13.81
N ASP A 58 4.67 -10.13 14.53
CA ASP A 58 5.32 -8.98 13.93
C ASP A 58 6.43 -9.38 12.94
N GLY A 59 7.27 -10.37 13.29
CA GLY A 59 8.31 -10.88 12.39
C GLY A 59 7.74 -11.57 11.16
N ILE A 60 6.64 -12.32 11.31
CA ILE A 60 5.92 -12.90 10.17
C ILE A 60 5.38 -11.80 9.27
N LYS A 61 4.77 -10.73 9.82
CA LYS A 61 4.29 -9.61 9.01
C LYS A 61 5.40 -9.03 8.15
N CYS A 62 6.58 -8.77 8.71
CA CYS A 62 7.73 -8.28 7.95
C CYS A 62 8.08 -9.20 6.78
N ARG A 63 8.25 -10.49 7.04
CA ARG A 63 8.69 -11.46 6.03
C ARG A 63 7.64 -11.68 4.94
N VAL A 64 6.36 -11.73 5.31
CA VAL A 64 5.26 -11.92 4.35
C VAL A 64 4.98 -10.64 3.56
N PHE A 65 5.21 -9.45 4.13
CA PHE A 65 5.00 -8.20 3.38
C PHE A 65 5.90 -8.10 2.15
N VAL A 66 7.16 -8.55 2.25
CA VAL A 66 8.10 -8.59 1.12
C VAL A 66 7.58 -9.46 -0.03
N THR A 67 6.84 -10.54 0.26
CA THR A 67 6.28 -11.41 -0.79
C THR A 67 5.16 -10.74 -1.58
N THR A 68 4.70 -9.57 -1.15
CA THR A 68 3.69 -8.77 -1.85
C THR A 68 4.32 -7.70 -2.74
N PHE A 69 5.64 -7.64 -2.88
CA PHE A 69 6.32 -6.65 -3.71
C PHE A 69 6.56 -7.18 -5.11
N ALA A 70 6.28 -6.36 -6.13
CA ALA A 70 6.74 -6.63 -7.48
C ALA A 70 8.23 -6.30 -7.63
N GLN A 71 8.80 -6.59 -8.80
CA GLN A 71 10.25 -6.55 -9.04
C GLN A 71 10.95 -5.23 -8.63
N VAL A 72 10.38 -4.06 -8.99
CA VAL A 72 11.00 -2.75 -8.68
C VAL A 72 11.04 -2.50 -7.18
N VAL A 73 9.99 -2.88 -6.47
CA VAL A 73 9.88 -2.69 -5.02
C VAL A 73 10.78 -3.69 -4.28
N GLN A 74 10.92 -4.92 -4.79
CA GLN A 74 11.91 -5.88 -4.28
C GLN A 74 13.34 -5.37 -4.43
N GLN A 75 13.68 -4.71 -5.53
CA GLN A 75 15.01 -4.11 -5.72
C GLN A 75 15.30 -3.04 -4.67
N TRP A 76 14.33 -2.17 -4.37
CA TRP A 76 14.46 -1.21 -3.27
C TRP A 76 14.69 -1.91 -1.93
N PHE A 77 13.90 -2.95 -1.61
CA PHE A 77 14.06 -3.70 -0.37
C PHE A 77 15.47 -4.30 -0.24
N ASN A 78 16.01 -4.87 -1.33
CA ASN A 78 17.36 -5.47 -1.36
C ASN A 78 18.49 -4.44 -1.23
N GLN A 79 18.21 -3.14 -1.40
CA GLN A 79 19.18 -2.06 -1.22
C GLN A 79 19.19 -1.51 0.21
N LEU A 80 18.29 -1.97 1.08
CA LEU A 80 18.26 -1.54 2.46
C LEU A 80 19.50 -2.07 3.22
N PRO A 81 20.04 -1.29 4.18
CA PRO A 81 21.11 -1.78 5.03
C PRO A 81 20.70 -3.04 5.81
N PRO A 82 21.65 -3.93 6.10
CA PRO A 82 21.39 -5.12 6.93
C PRO A 82 20.82 -4.75 8.29
N ALA A 83 19.89 -5.58 8.79
CA ALA A 83 19.32 -5.48 10.15
C ALA A 83 18.70 -4.11 10.53
N VAL A 84 18.22 -3.33 9.55
CA VAL A 84 17.55 -2.04 9.79
C VAL A 84 16.07 -2.19 10.15
N ILE A 85 15.45 -3.33 9.85
CA ILE A 85 14.04 -3.62 10.13
C ILE A 85 13.95 -4.57 11.31
N GLY A 86 13.63 -4.04 12.50
CA GLY A 86 13.40 -4.81 13.72
C GLY A 86 11.93 -5.10 14.02
N SER A 87 11.03 -4.38 13.38
CA SER A 87 9.58 -4.52 13.57
C SER A 87 8.79 -4.18 12.31
N PHE A 88 7.53 -4.63 12.26
CA PHE A 88 6.64 -4.29 11.16
C PHE A 88 6.36 -2.80 11.10
N GLN A 89 6.26 -2.12 12.25
CA GLN A 89 6.07 -0.68 12.30
C GLN A 89 7.23 0.09 11.65
N GLU A 90 8.47 -0.29 11.92
CA GLU A 90 9.66 0.30 11.28
C GLU A 90 9.64 0.06 9.78
N PHE A 91 9.27 -1.16 9.36
CA PHE A 91 9.17 -1.49 7.95
C PHE A 91 8.12 -0.64 7.23
N CYS A 92 6.93 -0.49 7.81
CA CYS A 92 5.87 0.37 7.28
C CYS A 92 6.34 1.82 7.13
N SER A 93 7.08 2.33 8.12
CA SER A 93 7.64 3.69 8.06
C SER A 93 8.59 3.85 6.88
N LEU A 94 9.55 2.93 6.70
CA LEU A 94 10.49 2.93 5.57
C LEU A 94 9.76 2.85 4.22
N PHE A 95 8.79 1.96 4.12
CA PHE A 95 7.97 1.75 2.93
C PHE A 95 7.17 3.01 2.56
N LEU A 96 6.40 3.58 3.51
CA LEU A 96 5.59 4.77 3.27
C LEU A 96 6.44 6.03 2.99
N HIS A 97 7.66 6.08 3.54
CA HIS A 97 8.63 7.12 3.23
C HIS A 97 9.16 6.98 1.80
N GLN A 98 9.58 5.78 1.41
CA GLN A 98 10.11 5.51 0.06
C GLN A 98 9.08 5.82 -1.03
N PHE A 99 7.85 5.35 -0.86
CA PHE A 99 6.80 5.44 -1.89
C PHE A 99 5.85 6.62 -1.66
N ALA A 100 6.32 7.66 -0.95
CA ALA A 100 5.50 8.83 -0.63
C ALA A 100 4.95 9.56 -1.86
N SER A 101 5.70 9.55 -2.98
CA SER A 101 5.28 10.14 -4.26
C SER A 101 4.13 9.39 -4.94
N SER A 102 3.98 8.08 -4.66
CA SER A 102 2.92 7.23 -5.23
C SER A 102 1.60 7.30 -4.46
N ARG A 103 1.55 8.07 -3.37
CA ARG A 103 0.31 8.31 -2.63
C ARG A 103 -0.71 8.96 -3.56
N LYS A 104 -1.93 8.40 -3.59
CA LYS A 104 -3.02 9.08 -4.28
C LYS A 104 -3.24 10.40 -3.56
N HIS A 105 -3.21 11.50 -4.32
CA HIS A 105 -3.63 12.77 -3.78
C HIS A 105 -5.09 12.62 -3.38
N ARG A 106 -5.40 12.87 -2.10
CA ARG A 106 -6.79 12.89 -1.64
C ARG A 106 -7.57 13.84 -2.53
N LYS A 107 -8.66 13.33 -3.12
CA LYS A 107 -9.61 14.18 -3.82
C LYS A 107 -10.19 15.16 -2.80
N THR A 108 -10.17 16.44 -3.17
CA THR A 108 -10.71 17.53 -2.36
C THR A 108 -12.12 17.85 -2.81
N GLU A 109 -12.88 18.61 -2.03
CA GLU A 109 -14.21 19.10 -2.46
C GLU A 109 -14.14 19.87 -3.78
N LEU A 110 -13.05 20.62 -4.01
CA LEU A 110 -12.75 21.28 -5.28
C LEU A 110 -12.72 20.31 -6.47
N SER A 111 -12.31 19.06 -6.25
CA SER A 111 -12.34 18.03 -7.30
C SER A 111 -13.74 17.47 -7.58
N LEU A 112 -14.72 17.69 -6.70
CA LEU A 112 -16.13 17.37 -6.96
C LEU A 112 -16.78 18.48 -7.79
N PHE A 113 -16.43 19.74 -7.52
CA PHE A 113 -16.94 20.88 -8.29
C PHE A 113 -16.52 20.87 -9.76
N SER A 114 -15.47 20.14 -10.14
CA SER A 114 -15.07 19.98 -11.54
C SER A 114 -15.81 18.85 -12.27
N ILE A 115 -16.66 18.08 -11.57
CA ILE A 115 -17.44 17.00 -12.15
C ILE A 115 -18.80 17.55 -12.58
N HIS A 116 -18.93 17.80 -13.88
CA HIS A 116 -20.20 18.18 -14.50
C HIS A 116 -20.73 17.06 -15.41
N GLN A 117 -22.04 17.11 -15.69
CA GLN A 117 -22.65 16.26 -16.70
C GLN A 117 -22.12 16.67 -18.08
N LYS A 118 -21.61 15.71 -18.84
CA LYS A 118 -21.09 15.95 -20.19
C LYS A 118 -22.23 16.03 -21.20
N GLU A 119 -22.00 16.72 -22.31
CA GLU A 119 -22.97 16.75 -23.42
C GLU A 119 -23.20 15.33 -23.97
N GLY A 120 -24.48 14.92 -24.05
CA GLY A 120 -24.87 13.57 -24.48
C GLY A 120 -24.73 12.47 -23.42
N GLU A 121 -24.26 12.78 -22.21
CA GLU A 121 -24.19 11.83 -21.11
C GLU A 121 -25.54 11.66 -20.42
N SER A 122 -25.93 10.43 -20.09
CA SER A 122 -27.14 10.19 -19.32
C SER A 122 -26.98 10.67 -17.87
N LEU A 123 -28.09 11.12 -17.27
CA LEU A 123 -28.08 11.54 -15.86
C LEU A 123 -27.60 10.41 -14.93
N LYS A 124 -27.93 9.15 -15.26
CA LYS A 124 -27.51 7.98 -14.48
C LYS A 124 -25.99 7.83 -14.48
N ASP A 125 -25.36 7.95 -15.64
CA ASP A 125 -23.91 7.79 -15.77
C ASP A 125 -23.17 8.95 -15.09
N TYR A 126 -23.70 10.16 -15.20
CA TYR A 126 -23.20 11.32 -14.45
C TYR A 126 -23.27 11.07 -12.93
N LEU A 127 -24.43 10.69 -12.40
CA LEU A 127 -24.63 10.43 -10.98
C LEU A 127 -23.71 9.33 -10.47
N GLN A 128 -23.51 8.28 -11.27
CA GLN A 128 -22.58 7.21 -10.92
C GLN A 128 -21.15 7.74 -10.78
N ARG A 129 -20.65 8.53 -11.74
CA ARG A 129 -19.31 9.14 -11.65
C ARG A 129 -19.17 10.09 -10.46
N PHE A 130 -20.16 10.96 -10.26
CA PHE A 130 -20.16 11.93 -9.16
C PHE A 130 -20.14 11.23 -7.80
N ASN A 131 -21.00 10.23 -7.61
CA ASN A 131 -21.05 9.47 -6.36
C ASN A 131 -19.76 8.67 -6.12
N THR A 132 -19.18 8.04 -7.15
CA THR A 132 -17.88 7.36 -7.02
C THR A 132 -16.79 8.33 -6.58
N ALA A 133 -16.72 9.52 -7.18
CA ALA A 133 -15.74 10.54 -6.77
C ALA A 133 -16.01 11.07 -5.35
N ALA A 134 -17.27 11.23 -4.96
CA ALA A 134 -17.64 11.72 -3.63
C ALA A 134 -17.30 10.73 -2.50
N LEU A 135 -17.22 9.42 -2.78
CA LEU A 135 -16.73 8.43 -1.82
C LEU A 135 -15.22 8.56 -1.53
N GLU A 136 -14.47 9.16 -2.45
CA GLU A 136 -13.02 9.38 -2.33
C GLU A 136 -12.67 10.72 -1.64
N VAL A 137 -13.69 11.54 -1.29
CA VAL A 137 -13.53 12.82 -0.57
C VAL A 137 -14.00 12.66 0.88
N PRO A 138 -13.09 12.55 1.86
CA PRO A 138 -13.45 12.30 3.27
C PRO A 138 -14.32 13.39 3.92
N SER A 139 -14.36 14.60 3.35
CA SER A 139 -15.10 15.75 3.88
C SER A 139 -16.43 16.02 3.16
N ALA A 140 -16.80 15.27 2.11
CA ALA A 140 -17.99 15.56 1.32
C ALA A 140 -19.27 15.36 2.15
N THR A 141 -19.73 16.43 2.80
CA THR A 141 -20.98 16.46 3.56
C THR A 141 -22.18 16.34 2.63
N GLN A 142 -23.34 16.03 3.19
CA GLN A 142 -24.59 15.98 2.42
C GLN A 142 -24.89 17.34 1.74
N GLU A 143 -24.44 18.46 2.32
CA GLU A 143 -24.61 19.79 1.71
C GLU A 143 -23.76 19.99 0.45
N VAL A 144 -22.51 19.52 0.43
CA VAL A 144 -21.62 19.58 -0.76
C VAL A 144 -22.14 18.69 -1.89
N LYS A 145 -22.81 17.58 -1.55
CA LYS A 145 -23.47 16.73 -2.53
C LYS A 145 -24.73 17.40 -3.10
N ALA A 146 -25.51 18.10 -2.27
CA ALA A 146 -26.73 18.78 -2.69
C ALA A 146 -26.47 19.99 -3.60
N SER A 147 -25.38 20.73 -3.37
CA SER A 147 -25.04 21.91 -4.18
C SER A 147 -24.60 21.60 -5.62
N ALA A 148 -24.21 20.36 -5.92
CA ALA A 148 -23.92 19.91 -7.29
C ALA A 148 -25.17 19.80 -8.18
N PHE A 149 -26.37 20.01 -7.61
CA PHE A 149 -27.66 19.90 -8.29
C PHE A 149 -28.46 21.22 -8.34
N THR A 150 -27.87 22.34 -7.90
CA THR A 150 -28.49 23.67 -7.91
C THR A 150 -27.78 24.57 -8.92
#